data_AF-A0A415NVJ6-F1
#
_entry.id   AF-A0A415NVJ6-F1
#
_cell.length_a   1.000
_cell.length_b   1.000
_cell.length_c   1.000
_cell.angle_alpha   90.00
_cell.angle_beta   90.00
_cell.angle_gamma   90.00
#
_symmetry.space_group_name_H-M   'P 1'
#
loop_
_entity.id
_entity.type
_entity.pdbx_description
1 polymer ?
#
loop_
_entity_poly.entity_id
_entity_poly.type
_entity_poly.pdbx_seq_one_letter_code
_entity_poly.pdbx_strand_id
1 'polypeptide(L)'
;MKLKRLVAVFLLLISMSVSGCASKDIVDKNNNLIYQESISPNEKYVDNKEDVVRYIVEVYQENDETISIIAKSNSKFFEPLDYEFYINKSFSKDDITVEWTTLMGSTEATKENQLCVAMVKVKGNEEAIKINFFNKGIELIEDALAK
;
A
#
# COMPACT_ATOMS: atom_id res chain seq x y z
N MET A 1 40.97 33.86 22.97
CA MET A 1 39.54 33.44 22.91
C MET A 1 39.12 32.87 21.53
N LYS A 2 39.97 32.11 20.83
CA LYS A 2 39.67 31.67 19.44
C LYS A 2 39.34 30.18 19.26
N LEU A 3 39.23 29.40 20.35
CA LEU A 3 38.93 27.96 20.28
C LEU A 3 37.49 27.58 20.69
N LYS A 4 36.71 28.52 21.25
CA LYS A 4 35.33 28.25 21.70
C LYS A 4 34.24 28.56 20.66
N ARG A 5 34.61 29.15 19.51
CA ARG A 5 33.65 29.49 18.43
C ARG A 5 33.53 28.42 17.34
N LEU A 6 34.41 27.42 17.31
CA LEU A 6 34.35 26.35 16.31
C LEU A 6 33.41 25.19 16.70
N VAL A 7 33.09 25.02 17.98
CA VAL A 7 32.21 23.93 18.44
C VAL A 7 30.73 24.30 18.29
N ALA A 8 30.39 25.59 18.31
CA ALA A 8 29.00 26.06 18.18
C ALA A 8 28.47 26.06 16.74
N VAL A 9 29.34 25.99 15.73
CA VAL A 9 28.93 25.97 14.31
C VAL A 9 28.69 24.53 13.80
N PHE A 10 29.26 23.53 14.46
CA PHE A 10 29.12 22.13 14.04
C PHE A 10 27.85 21.43 14.58
N LEU A 11 27.18 22.01 15.58
CA LEU A 11 25.96 21.46 16.19
C LEU A 11 24.65 22.01 15.60
N LEU A 12 24.72 22.91 14.61
CA LEU A 12 23.55 23.55 13.99
C LEU A 12 23.22 23.04 12.58
N LEU A 13 23.97 22.07 12.06
CA LEU A 13 23.84 21.57 10.68
C LEU A 13 23.13 20.21 10.55
N ILE A 14 22.60 19.64 11.63
CA ILE A 14 21.86 18.35 11.61
C ILE A 14 20.34 18.58 11.80
N SER A 15 19.77 19.62 11.18
CA SER A 15 18.33 19.90 11.28
C SER A 15 17.64 20.19 9.94
N MET A 16 18.17 19.64 8.84
CA MET A 16 17.49 19.67 7.54
C MET A 16 17.58 18.30 6.85
N SER A 17 16.62 17.45 7.15
CA SER A 17 15.95 16.52 6.22
C SER A 17 15.06 15.55 7.00
N VAL A 18 14.07 16.09 7.72
CA VAL A 18 12.80 15.38 7.75
C VAL A 18 12.06 15.89 6.52
N SER A 19 12.34 15.26 5.37
CA SER A 19 11.47 15.36 4.21
C SER A 19 10.10 14.98 4.74
N GLY A 20 9.20 15.95 4.86
CA GLY A 20 7.81 15.67 5.13
C GLY A 20 7.38 14.61 4.13
N CYS A 21 6.80 13.51 4.62
CA CYS A 21 5.87 12.79 3.79
C CYS A 21 4.84 13.85 3.42
N ALA A 22 4.96 14.40 2.21
CA ALA A 22 3.86 15.11 1.60
C ALA A 22 2.70 14.13 1.73
N SER A 23 1.65 14.53 2.44
CA SER A 23 0.35 13.93 2.26
C SER A 23 0.11 14.05 0.76
N LYS A 24 0.34 12.96 0.04
CA LYS A 24 0.07 12.85 -1.37
C LYS A 24 -1.45 12.93 -1.39
N ASP A 25 -1.96 14.13 -1.64
CA ASP A 25 -3.39 14.31 -1.89
C ASP A 25 -3.72 13.22 -2.90
N ILE A 26 -4.61 12.30 -2.51
CA ILE A 26 -5.04 11.25 -3.43
C ILE A 26 -5.64 12.03 -4.59
N VAL A 27 -4.88 12.09 -5.69
CA VAL A 27 -5.31 12.77 -6.89
C VAL A 27 -6.62 12.13 -7.27
N ASP A 28 -7.63 12.94 -7.56
CA ASP A 28 -8.89 12.48 -8.12
C ASP A 28 -8.55 11.87 -9.49
N LYS A 29 -8.16 10.59 -9.46
CA LYS A 29 -7.73 9.85 -10.64
C LYS A 29 -8.95 9.76 -11.53
N ASN A 30 -8.74 10.09 -12.81
CA ASN A 30 -9.77 9.98 -13.85
C ASN A 30 -10.57 8.68 -13.66
N ASN A 31 -11.85 8.68 -14.04
CA ASN A 31 -12.84 7.58 -13.89
C ASN A 31 -12.44 6.18 -14.47
N ASN A 32 -11.17 5.92 -14.74
CA ASN A 32 -10.57 4.69 -15.23
C ASN A 32 -10.30 3.67 -14.11
N LEU A 33 -11.19 3.56 -13.12
CA LEU A 33 -11.13 2.46 -12.15
C LEU A 33 -11.40 1.15 -12.90
N ILE A 34 -10.42 0.25 -12.93
CA ILE A 34 -10.51 -1.02 -13.66
C ILE A 34 -10.68 -2.23 -12.72
N TYR A 35 -10.23 -2.12 -11.47
CA TYR A 35 -10.41 -3.16 -10.46
C TYR A 35 -10.62 -2.55 -9.08
N GLN A 36 -11.51 -3.14 -8.28
CA GLN A 36 -11.65 -2.80 -6.88
C GLN A 36 -11.99 -4.06 -6.08
N GLU A 37 -11.31 -4.23 -4.96
CA GLU A 37 -11.65 -5.26 -3.99
C GLU A 37 -11.58 -4.70 -2.57
N SER A 38 -12.45 -5.21 -1.71
CA SER A 38 -12.46 -4.85 -0.30
C SER A 38 -12.67 -6.06 0.60
N ILE A 39 -11.99 -6.08 1.73
CA ILE A 39 -12.20 -7.06 2.80
C ILE A 39 -12.44 -6.36 4.13
N SER A 40 -13.06 -7.09 5.08
CA SER A 40 -13.14 -6.67 6.47
C SER A 40 -12.46 -7.70 7.37
N PRO A 41 -11.24 -7.42 7.87
CA PRO A 41 -10.44 -8.40 8.61
C PRO A 41 -11.04 -8.79 9.97
N ASN A 42 -11.85 -7.91 10.56
CA ASN A 42 -12.37 -8.05 11.91
C ASN A 42 -13.90 -8.20 12.01
N GLU A 43 -14.64 -8.20 10.89
CA GLU A 43 -16.12 -8.16 10.91
C GLU A 43 -16.75 -9.29 11.72
N LYS A 44 -16.13 -10.48 11.72
CA LYS A 44 -16.59 -11.65 12.49
C LYS A 44 -16.32 -11.55 14.00
N TYR A 45 -15.55 -10.57 14.45
CA TYR A 45 -15.00 -10.49 15.81
C TYR A 45 -15.40 -9.22 16.56
N VAL A 46 -16.22 -8.37 15.95
CA VAL A 46 -16.71 -7.13 16.54
C VAL A 46 -18.24 -7.12 16.52
N ASP A 47 -18.85 -6.70 17.62
CA ASP A 47 -20.31 -6.63 17.74
C ASP A 47 -20.88 -5.33 17.16
N ASN A 48 -20.13 -4.24 17.27
CA ASN A 48 -20.53 -2.94 16.75
C ASN A 48 -20.08 -2.78 15.29
N LYS A 49 -21.02 -2.43 14.41
CA LYS A 49 -20.76 -2.15 12.99
C LYS A 49 -19.78 -0.99 12.79
N GLU A 50 -19.73 -0.04 13.72
CA GLU A 50 -18.80 1.10 13.66
C GLU A 50 -17.35 0.69 13.88
N ASP A 51 -17.10 -0.45 14.54
CA ASP A 51 -15.77 -1.00 14.81
C ASP A 51 -15.25 -1.87 13.66
N VAL A 52 -16.09 -2.13 12.64
CA VAL A 52 -15.69 -2.92 11.46
C VAL A 52 -14.68 -2.14 10.63
N VAL A 53 -13.48 -2.70 10.52
CA VAL A 53 -12.42 -2.18 9.65
C VAL A 53 -12.68 -2.70 8.23
N ARG A 54 -12.43 -1.84 7.24
CA ARG A 54 -12.40 -2.18 5.81
C ARG A 54 -11.04 -1.85 5.25
N TYR A 55 -10.48 -2.79 4.50
CA TYR A 55 -9.34 -2.55 3.62
C TYR A 55 -9.85 -2.57 2.19
N ILE A 56 -9.39 -1.62 1.40
CA ILE A 56 -9.80 -1.44 0.01
C ILE A 56 -8.54 -1.31 -0.83
N VAL A 57 -8.49 -2.07 -1.91
CA VAL A 57 -7.50 -1.92 -2.98
C VAL A 57 -8.25 -1.54 -4.24
N GLU A 58 -7.86 -0.43 -4.84
CA GLU A 58 -8.35 0.07 -6.11
C GLU A 58 -7.20 0.10 -7.11
N VAL A 59 -7.48 -0.29 -8.35
CA VAL A 59 -6.52 -0.20 -9.46
C VAL A 59 -7.12 0.63 -10.57
N TYR A 60 -6.42 1.70 -10.93
CA TYR A 60 -6.78 2.63 -11.98
C TYR A 60 -5.85 2.45 -13.18
N GLN A 61 -6.41 2.52 -14.39
CA GLN A 61 -5.61 2.56 -15.61
C GLN A 61 -5.22 4.00 -15.93
N GLU A 62 -3.93 4.30 -15.86
CA GLU A 62 -3.40 5.61 -16.25
C GLU A 62 -3.17 5.68 -17.76
N ASN A 63 -2.62 4.61 -18.33
CA ASN A 63 -2.41 4.42 -19.76
C ASN A 63 -2.25 2.91 -20.08
N ASP A 64 -1.84 2.57 -21.31
CA ASP A 64 -1.72 1.16 -21.76
C ASP A 64 -0.62 0.36 -21.04
N GLU A 65 0.34 1.02 -20.40
CA GLU A 65 1.51 0.40 -19.77
C GLU A 65 1.63 0.74 -18.27
N THR A 66 0.71 1.53 -17.70
CA THR A 66 0.81 2.00 -16.32
C THR A 66 -0.52 1.89 -15.61
N ILE A 67 -0.48 1.28 -14.42
CA ILE A 67 -1.58 1.32 -13.47
C ILE A 67 -1.19 2.08 -12.22
N SER A 68 -2.22 2.54 -11.54
CA SER A 68 -2.17 3.22 -10.28
C SER A 68 -2.88 2.36 -9.25
N ILE A 69 -2.19 1.99 -8.17
CA ILE A 69 -2.73 1.16 -7.10
C ILE A 69 -2.94 2.05 -5.88
N ILE A 70 -4.20 2.19 -5.47
CA ILE A 70 -4.57 2.93 -4.27
C ILE A 70 -5.06 1.95 -3.19
N ALA A 71 -4.45 2.05 -2.01
CA ALA A 71 -4.89 1.32 -0.82
C ALA A 71 -5.55 2.29 0.16
N LYS A 72 -6.72 1.92 0.68
CA LYS A 72 -7.48 2.74 1.65
C LYS A 72 -7.99 1.89 2.80
N SER A 73 -8.22 2.54 3.95
CA SER A 73 -8.98 1.96 5.04
C SER A 73 -9.86 3.02 5.70
N ASN A 74 -10.96 2.58 6.31
CA ASN A 74 -11.74 3.44 7.21
C ASN A 74 -11.10 3.57 8.62
N SER A 75 -10.03 2.82 8.90
CA SER A 75 -9.30 2.94 10.16
C SER A 75 -8.44 4.19 10.17
N LYS A 76 -8.56 5.01 11.22
CA LYS A 76 -7.67 6.17 11.47
C LYS A 76 -6.20 5.81 11.61
N PHE A 77 -5.89 4.52 11.78
CA PHE A 77 -4.52 4.05 11.84
C PHE A 77 -3.85 4.04 10.46
N PHE A 78 -4.60 3.95 9.37
CA PHE A 78 -4.04 3.77 8.03
C PHE A 78 -4.27 5.01 7.17
N GLU A 79 -3.17 5.66 6.80
CA GLU A 79 -3.20 6.71 5.78
C GLU A 79 -3.23 6.05 4.40
N PRO A 80 -4.06 6.54 3.46
CA PRO A 80 -4.10 6.00 2.11
C PRO A 80 -2.74 6.00 1.43
N LEU A 81 -2.47 4.94 0.66
CA LEU A 81 -1.24 4.79 -0.10
C LEU A 81 -1.56 4.81 -1.59
N ASP A 82 -0.64 5.39 -2.36
CA ASP A 82 -0.76 5.53 -3.81
C ASP A 82 0.59 5.17 -4.48
N TYR A 83 0.56 4.12 -5.31
CA TYR A 83 1.72 3.59 -6.00
C TYR A 83 1.44 3.42 -7.50
N GLU A 84 2.32 3.97 -8.34
CA GLU A 84 2.31 3.73 -9.78
C GLU A 84 3.13 2.49 -10.11
N PHE A 85 2.57 1.61 -10.92
CA PHE A 85 3.18 0.34 -11.29
C PHE A 85 3.19 0.19 -12.81
N TYR A 86 4.39 0.02 -13.35
CA TYR A 86 4.62 -0.16 -14.78
C TYR A 86 4.42 -1.62 -15.17
N ILE A 87 3.71 -1.85 -16.27
CA ILE A 87 3.40 -3.18 -16.80
C ILE A 87 3.95 -3.25 -18.22
N ASN A 88 4.91 -4.15 -18.42
CA ASN A 88 5.63 -4.30 -19.70
C ASN A 88 4.84 -5.07 -20.78
N LYS A 89 3.55 -5.35 -20.54
CA LYS A 89 2.67 -6.17 -21.37
C LYS A 89 1.25 -5.58 -21.36
N SER A 90 0.53 -5.79 -22.45
CA SER A 90 -0.90 -5.47 -22.50
C SER A 90 -1.66 -6.34 -21.49
N PHE A 91 -2.63 -5.73 -20.80
CA PHE A 91 -3.47 -6.37 -19.80
C PHE A 91 -4.90 -5.85 -19.91
N SER A 92 -5.83 -6.57 -19.31
CA SER A 92 -7.22 -6.16 -19.11
C SER A 92 -7.56 -6.16 -17.63
N LYS A 93 -8.73 -5.61 -17.28
CA LYS A 93 -9.24 -5.67 -15.90
C LYS A 93 -9.33 -7.10 -15.34
N ASP A 94 -9.59 -8.09 -16.19
CA ASP A 94 -9.78 -9.49 -15.79
C ASP A 94 -8.42 -10.19 -15.53
N ASP A 95 -7.31 -9.51 -15.85
CA ASP A 95 -5.95 -9.97 -15.58
C ASP A 95 -5.42 -9.50 -14.22
N ILE A 96 -6.17 -8.66 -13.50
CA ILE A 96 -5.80 -8.17 -12.17
C ILE A 96 -6.38 -9.11 -11.11
N THR A 97 -5.54 -9.51 -10.17
CA THR A 97 -5.96 -10.29 -8.99
C THR A 97 -5.38 -9.69 -7.73
N VAL A 98 -6.18 -9.64 -6.66
CA VAL A 98 -5.69 -9.32 -5.32
C VAL A 98 -5.83 -10.54 -4.43
N GLU A 99 -4.70 -11.03 -3.92
CA GLU A 99 -4.66 -12.12 -2.94
C GLU A 99 -4.44 -11.55 -1.55
N TRP A 100 -5.28 -11.96 -0.59
CA TRP A 100 -5.16 -11.51 0.79
C TRP A 100 -4.53 -12.58 1.67
N THR A 101 -3.54 -12.16 2.46
CA THR A 101 -2.92 -13.01 3.47
C THR A 101 -2.85 -12.30 4.81
N THR A 102 -2.66 -13.11 5.85
CA THR A 102 -2.16 -12.65 7.14
C THR A 102 -0.72 -12.15 7.03
N LEU A 103 -0.20 -11.52 8.08
CA LEU A 103 1.20 -11.08 8.12
C LEU A 103 2.19 -12.24 7.93
N MET A 104 1.80 -13.45 8.32
CA MET A 104 2.59 -14.67 8.18
C MET A 104 2.38 -15.41 6.84
N GLY A 105 1.59 -14.85 5.90
CA GLY A 105 1.39 -15.41 4.57
C GLY A 105 0.27 -16.47 4.46
N SER A 106 -0.45 -16.77 5.54
CA SER A 106 -1.64 -17.64 5.48
C SER A 106 -2.83 -16.95 4.81
N THR A 107 -3.61 -17.66 4.01
CA THR A 107 -4.93 -17.22 3.51
C THR A 107 -6.05 -17.48 4.52
N GLU A 108 -5.81 -18.33 5.52
CA GLU A 108 -6.73 -18.61 6.61
C GLU A 108 -6.51 -17.62 7.75
N ALA A 109 -7.58 -16.89 8.11
CA ALA A 109 -7.56 -15.86 9.14
C ALA A 109 -8.15 -16.37 10.45
N THR A 110 -7.55 -15.98 11.58
CA THR A 110 -8.10 -16.17 12.93
C THR A 110 -8.34 -14.82 13.59
N LYS A 111 -8.88 -14.82 14.81
CA LYS A 111 -9.08 -13.58 15.58
C LYS A 111 -7.74 -12.90 15.88
N GLU A 112 -6.72 -13.69 16.19
CA GLU A 112 -5.36 -13.25 16.55
C GLU A 112 -4.47 -13.02 15.32
N ASN A 113 -4.79 -13.63 14.18
CA ASN A 113 -4.03 -13.53 12.94
C ASN A 113 -4.97 -13.22 11.77
N GLN A 114 -5.38 -11.96 11.67
CA GLN A 114 -6.31 -11.48 10.63
C GLN A 114 -5.58 -11.20 9.32
N LEU A 115 -6.32 -11.17 8.21
CA LEU A 115 -5.79 -10.74 6.91
C LEU A 115 -5.40 -9.27 6.98
N CYS A 116 -4.21 -8.93 6.53
CA CYS A 116 -3.72 -7.55 6.55
C CYS A 116 -2.72 -7.23 5.44
N VAL A 117 -2.43 -8.20 4.57
CA VAL A 117 -1.53 -8.05 3.43
C VAL A 117 -2.32 -8.34 2.16
N ALA A 118 -2.27 -7.43 1.19
CA ALA A 118 -2.78 -7.62 -0.16
C ALA A 118 -1.61 -7.78 -1.13
N MET A 119 -1.67 -8.78 -1.99
CA MET A 119 -0.75 -8.96 -3.11
C MET A 119 -1.50 -8.68 -4.41
N VAL A 120 -1.19 -7.55 -5.05
CA VAL A 120 -1.74 -7.15 -6.34
C VAL A 120 -0.88 -7.73 -7.45
N LYS A 121 -1.45 -8.61 -8.26
CA LYS A 121 -0.78 -9.25 -9.40
C LYS A 121 -1.49 -8.88 -10.69
N VAL A 122 -0.70 -8.76 -11.75
CA VAL A 122 -1.19 -8.64 -13.12
C VAL A 122 -0.75 -9.88 -13.87
N LYS A 123 -1.69 -10.61 -14.46
CA LYS A 123 -1.41 -11.87 -15.17
C LYS A 123 -0.35 -11.67 -16.24
N GLY A 124 0.68 -12.52 -16.21
CA GLY A 124 1.79 -12.47 -17.15
C GLY A 124 2.84 -11.39 -16.84
N ASN A 125 2.63 -10.55 -15.82
CA ASN A 125 3.67 -9.73 -15.23
C ASN A 125 4.42 -10.54 -14.17
N GLU A 126 5.74 -10.46 -14.17
CA GLU A 126 6.59 -11.21 -13.22
C GLU A 126 6.63 -10.54 -11.85
N GLU A 127 6.42 -9.23 -11.82
CA GLU A 127 6.39 -8.43 -10.61
C GLU A 127 4.97 -8.34 -10.02
N ALA A 128 4.89 -8.23 -8.70
CA ALA A 128 3.66 -7.93 -7.98
C ALA A 128 3.88 -6.84 -6.93
N ILE A 129 2.79 -6.21 -6.51
CA ILE A 129 2.80 -5.18 -5.48
C ILE A 129 2.19 -5.74 -4.20
N LYS A 130 2.98 -5.75 -3.13
CA LYS A 130 2.57 -6.17 -1.80
C LYS A 130 2.25 -4.94 -0.96
N ILE A 131 1.05 -4.89 -0.44
CA ILE A 131 0.52 -3.81 0.40
C ILE A 131 0.26 -4.37 1.78
N ASN A 132 0.91 -3.80 2.80
CA ASN A 132 0.74 -4.21 4.19
C ASN A 132 -0.07 -3.15 4.94
N PHE A 133 -1.33 -3.45 5.25
CA PHE A 133 -2.24 -2.56 5.98
C PHE A 133 -1.88 -2.41 7.46
N PHE A 134 -1.12 -3.35 8.02
CA PHE A 134 -0.66 -3.30 9.41
C PHE A 134 0.59 -2.43 9.57
N ASN A 135 1.57 -2.56 8.67
CA ASN A 135 2.81 -1.78 8.69
C ASN A 135 2.76 -0.52 7.82
N LYS A 136 1.68 -0.30 7.07
CA LYS A 136 1.46 0.85 6.18
C LYS A 136 2.52 0.95 5.07
N GLY A 137 2.96 -0.20 4.57
CA GLY A 137 4.05 -0.31 3.61
C GLY A 137 3.59 -0.84 2.27
N ILE A 138 4.28 -0.43 1.21
CA ILE A 138 4.20 -1.00 -0.13
C ILE A 138 5.57 -1.53 -0.53
N GLU A 139 5.59 -2.71 -1.12
CA GLU A 139 6.80 -3.41 -1.55
C GLU A 139 6.59 -3.97 -2.96
N LEU A 140 7.55 -3.72 -3.86
CA LEU A 140 7.63 -4.39 -5.15
C LEU A 140 8.27 -5.77 -4.94
N ILE A 141 7.59 -6.81 -5.42
CA ILE A 141 8.05 -8.19 -5.33
C ILE A 141 8.41 -8.65 -6.75
N GLU A 142 9.69 -8.91 -6.97
CA GLU A 142 10.18 -9.55 -8.19
C GLU A 142 9.91 -11.07 -8.10
N ASP A 143 9.50 -11.69 -9.20
CA ASP A 143 9.17 -13.14 -9.30
C ASP A 143 7.97 -13.59 -8.44
N ALA A 144 6.86 -12.87 -8.54
CA ALA A 144 5.59 -13.22 -7.88
C ALA A 144 4.87 -14.44 -8.49
N LEU A 145 5.43 -14.99 -9.58
CA LEU A 145 4.94 -16.19 -10.27
C LEU A 145 5.60 -17.49 -9.77
N ALA A 146 6.56 -17.40 -8.84
CA ALA A 146 7.11 -18.56 -8.16
C ALA A 146 6.00 -19.30 -7.38
N LYS A 147 5.47 -20.35 -8.03
CA LYS A 147 4.58 -21.36 -7.45
C LYS A 147 5.32 -22.25 -6.47
#